data_AF-A0A348ZGN0-F1
#
_entry.id   AF-A0A348ZGN0-F1
#
_cell.length_a   1.000
_cell.length_b   1.000
_cell.length_c   1.000
_cell.angle_alpha   90.00
_cell.angle_beta   90.00
_cell.angle_gamma   90.00
#
_symmetry.space_group_name_H-M   'P 1'
#
loop_
_entity.id
_entity.type
_entity.pdbx_description
1 polymer ?
#
loop_
_entity_poly.entity_id
_entity_poly.type
_entity_poly.pdbx_seq_one_letter_code
_entity_poly.pdbx_strand_id
1 'polypeptide(L)' 'MANEIKRLNMKDLESNRDEFLSELYTGLKEYGFVVLRDHKINRNKLDRAYALLQELFNLP' A
#
# COMPACT_ATOMS: atom_id res chain seq x y z
N MET A 1 -16.86 -14.05 11.09
CA MET A 1 -16.48 -12.63 11.17
C MET A 1 -15.70 -12.34 9.91
N ALA A 2 -16.08 -11.33 9.13
CA ALA A 2 -15.34 -11.03 7.90
C ALA A 2 -13.93 -10.56 8.29
N ASN A 3 -12.90 -11.28 7.85
CA ASN A 3 -11.51 -10.86 7.99
C ASN A 3 -11.29 -9.65 7.07
N GLU A 4 -11.64 -8.46 7.54
CA GLU A 4 -11.44 -7.23 6.78
C GLU A 4 -9.98 -6.81 6.86
N ILE A 5 -9.25 -7.02 5.76
CA ILE A 5 -7.91 -6.47 5.56
C ILE A 5 -7.95 -4.96 5.83
N LYS A 6 -7.12 -4.51 6.77
CA LYS A 6 -7.02 -3.09 7.15
C LYS A 6 -6.55 -2.25 5.95
N ARG A 7 -7.32 -1.21 5.64
CA ARG A 7 -7.13 -0.30 4.49
C ARG A 7 -6.84 1.12 4.96
N LEU A 8 -5.55 1.42 5.14
CA LEU A 8 -5.09 2.71 5.62
C LEU A 8 -5.04 3.74 4.49
N ASN A 9 -5.27 5.00 4.82
CA ASN A 9 -5.01 6.14 3.94
C ASN A 9 -3.78 6.90 4.46
N MET A 10 -2.76 7.10 3.62
CA MET A 10 -1.52 7.78 4.05
C MET A 10 -1.77 9.23 4.49
N LYS A 11 -2.84 9.87 4.03
CA LYS A 11 -3.23 11.23 4.45
C LYS A 11 -3.64 11.27 5.94
N ASP A 12 -4.19 10.17 6.46
CA ASP A 12 -4.61 10.08 7.86
C ASP A 12 -3.42 10.13 8.82
N LEU A 13 -2.20 9.85 8.35
CA LEU A 13 -1.00 10.02 9.16
C LEU A 13 -0.80 11.47 9.62
N GLU A 14 -1.26 12.44 8.81
CA GLU A 14 -1.18 13.87 9.12
C GLU A 14 -2.42 14.36 9.89
N SER A 15 -3.62 13.89 9.54
CA SER A 15 -4.88 14.37 10.14
C SER A 15 -5.33 13.61 11.39
N ASN A 16 -4.96 12.34 11.55
CA ASN A 16 -5.35 11.48 12.67
C ASN A 16 -4.31 10.36 12.89
N ARG A 17 -3.13 10.79 13.35
CA ARG A 17 -1.94 9.94 13.47
C ARG A 17 -2.16 8.73 14.38
N ASP A 18 -2.81 8.90 15.53
CA ASP A 18 -2.90 7.85 16.54
C ASP A 18 -3.78 6.69 16.06
N GLU A 19 -4.91 7.00 15.42
CA GLU A 19 -5.77 5.98 14.82
C GLU A 19 -5.06 5.27 13.66
N PHE A 20 -4.38 6.01 12.78
CA PHE A 20 -3.59 5.42 11.70
C PHE A 20 -2.54 4.42 12.23
N LEU A 21 -1.80 4.79 13.28
CA LEU A 21 -0.79 3.93 13.89
C LEU A 21 -1.39 2.70 14.58
N SER A 22 -2.53 2.86 15.27
CA SER A 22 -3.25 1.77 15.92
C SER A 22 -3.74 0.73 14.90
N GLU A 23 -4.33 1.20 13.80
CA GLU A 23 -4.84 0.35 12.73
C GLU A 23 -3.70 -0.32 11.95
N LEU A 24 -2.59 0.39 11.74
CA LEU A 24 -1.37 -0.19 11.16
C LEU A 24 -0.81 -1.31 12.04
N TYR A 25 -0.65 -1.07 13.34
CA TYR A 25 -0.17 -2.07 14.29
C TYR A 25 -1.08 -3.30 14.30
N THR A 26 -2.40 -3.09 14.42
CA THR A 26 -3.38 -4.17 14.42
C THR A 26 -3.33 -4.97 13.12
N GLY A 27 -3.29 -4.28 11.98
CA GLY A 27 -3.21 -4.90 10.66
C GLY A 27 -1.98 -5.81 10.50
N LEU A 28 -0.80 -5.32 10.91
CA LEU A 28 0.44 -6.08 10.87
C LEU A 28 0.46 -7.24 11.87
N LYS A 29 -0.07 -7.04 13.09
CA LYS A 29 -0.08 -8.06 14.13
C LYS A 29 -1.04 -9.21 13.83
N GLU A 30 -2.23 -8.90 13.34
CA GLU A 30 -3.29 -9.90 13.14
C GLU A 30 -3.23 -10.57 11.76
N TYR A 31 -2.85 -9.83 10.72
CA TYR A 31 -2.91 -10.31 9.33
C TYR A 31 -1.54 -10.38 8.65
N GLY A 32 -0.50 -9.79 9.23
CA GLY A 32 0.85 -9.75 8.65
C GLY A 32 1.01 -8.74 7.50
N PHE A 33 -0.06 -8.07 7.08
CA PHE A 33 -0.02 -7.05 6.02
C PHE A 33 -1.18 -6.05 6.15
N VAL A 34 -1.04 -4.92 5.45
CA VAL A 34 -2.07 -3.89 5.31
C VAL A 34 -2.14 -3.40 3.86
N VAL A 35 -3.26 -2.80 3.48
CA VAL A 35 -3.37 -2.04 2.23
C VAL A 35 -3.19 -0.56 2.54
N LEU A 36 -2.14 0.05 1.98
CA LEU A 36 -1.89 1.48 2.12
C LEU A 36 -2.28 2.23 0.83
N ARG A 37 -3.20 3.19 0.95
CA ARG A 37 -3.70 4.02 -0.14
C ARG A 37 -3.18 5.45 -0.05
N ASP A 38 -3.33 6.20 -1.14
CA ASP A 38 -2.92 7.62 -1.25
C ASP A 38 -1.45 7.87 -0.86
N HIS A 39 -0.60 6.85 -1.00
CA HIS A 39 0.82 6.96 -0.79
C HIS A 39 1.45 7.88 -1.85
N LYS A 40 2.60 8.50 -1.51
CA LYS A 40 3.31 9.44 -2.41
C LYS A 40 4.15 8.75 -3.50
N ILE A 41 3.94 7.45 -3.77
CA ILE A 41 4.60 6.75 -4.88
C ILE A 41 4.12 7.37 -6.20
N ASN A 42 5.06 7.84 -7.00
CA ASN A 42 4.77 8.47 -8.29
C ASN A 42 4.23 7.44 -9.28
N ARG A 43 2.96 7.62 -9.70
CA ARG A 43 2.26 6.68 -10.58
C ARG A 43 2.94 6.50 -11.93
N ASN A 44 3.38 7.59 -12.56
CA ASN A 44 4.04 7.55 -13.87
C ASN A 44 5.36 6.78 -13.84
N LYS A 45 6.14 6.93 -12.75
CA LYS A 45 7.38 6.15 -12.57
C LYS A 45 7.09 4.66 -12.36
N LEU A 46 6.04 4.33 -11.60
CA LEU A 46 5.61 2.95 -11.38
C LEU A 46 5.16 2.31 -12.69
N ASP A 47 4.29 2.97 -13.46
CA ASP A 47 3.81 2.47 -14.75
C ASP A 47 4.97 2.28 -15.74
N ARG A 48 5.95 3.20 -15.77
CA ARG A 48 7.14 3.04 -16.60
C ARG A 48 8.00 1.85 -16.17
N ALA A 49 8.15 1.60 -14.87
CA ALA A 49 8.90 0.44 -14.38
C ALA A 49 8.23 -0.87 -14.80
N TYR A 50 6.90 -0.97 -14.69
CA TYR A 50 6.16 -2.14 -15.17
C TYR A 50 6.29 -2.34 -16.68
N ALA A 51 6.24 -1.28 -17.48
CA ALA A 51 6.44 -1.37 -18.93
C ALA A 51 7.83 -1.93 -19.29
N LEU A 52 8.88 -1.46 -18.62
CA LEU A 52 10.25 -1.96 -18.84
C LEU A 52 10.39 -3.44 -18.44
N LEU A 53 9.77 -3.86 -17.34
CA LEU A 53 9.75 -5.27 -16.94
C LEU A 53 9.01 -6.13 -17.97
N GLN A 54 7.88 -5.64 -18.49
CA GLN A 54 7.13 -6.35 -19.52
C GLN A 54 7.95 -6.50 -20.81
N GLU A 55 8.66 -5.44 -21.24
CA GLU A 55 9.59 -5.51 -22.38
C GLU A 55 10.69 -6.56 -22.14
N LEU A 56 11.29 -6.58 -20.94
CA LEU A 56 12.34 -7.53 -20.56
C LEU A 56 11.86 -8.98 -20.59
N PHE A 57 10.71 -9.28 -19.98
CA PHE A 57 10.17 -10.65 -19.92
C PHE A 57 9.57 -11.14 -21.24
N ASN A 58 9.40 -10.25 -22.22
CA ASN A 58 8.97 -10.59 -23.58
C ASN A 58 10.14 -10.83 -24.55
N LEU A 59 11.39 -10.72 -24.09
CA LEU A 59 12.54 -11.11 -24.90
C LEU A 59 12.49 -12.63 -25.20
N PRO A 60 12.96 -13.05 -26.39
CA PRO A 60 12.89 -14.44 -26.84
C PRO A 60 13.80 -15.40 -26.05
#